data_AF-A0A6N9VNH3-F1
#
_entry.id   AF-A0A6N9VNH3-F1
#
_cell.length_a   1.000
_cell.length_b   1.000
_cell.length_c   1.000
_cell.angle_alpha   90.00
_cell.angle_beta   90.00
_cell.angle_gamma   90.00
#
_symmetry.space_group_name_H-M   'P 1'
#
loop_
_entity.id
_entity.type
_entity.pdbx_description
1 polymer ?
#
loop_
_entity_poly.entity_id
_entity_poly.type
_entity_poly.pdbx_seq_one_letter_code
_entity_poly.pdbx_strand_id
1 'polypeptide(L)'
;MGDFKNLDMTMMFAIHDALRRELERIARITSRVDEDPRHVLSTAVGWELFKKFLTAHHTSEDLTVWPAMYKALDGRDAQAEIALLDAMEAEHAVIDPLLTDIDAALADRDTGAERLGGLVDTLHTDLRAHLDHEEREALALMDLTMSPEEWQAFSVEQKNRIGSDANRYLPWLLDDIDAARVATILGKLPPPLRAAYETEWRAAYEDLDIWAVKDDAELHAVKDAAGR
;
A
#
# COMPACT_ATOMS: atom_id res chain seq x y z
N MET A 1 -10.97 -15.46 -4.36
CA MET A 1 -11.35 -14.40 -5.31
C MET A 1 -12.85 -14.51 -5.55
N GLY A 2 -13.62 -13.45 -5.30
CA GLY A 2 -15.02 -13.37 -5.71
C GLY A 2 -15.17 -13.43 -7.25
N ASP A 3 -16.36 -13.78 -7.72
CA ASP A 3 -16.71 -13.75 -9.15
C ASP A 3 -17.12 -12.33 -9.55
N PHE A 4 -16.13 -11.47 -9.82
CA PHE A 4 -16.33 -10.09 -10.29
C PHE A 4 -16.63 -10.08 -11.80
N LYS A 5 -17.66 -9.34 -12.21
CA LYS A 5 -18.21 -9.44 -13.57
C LYS A 5 -17.92 -8.24 -14.45
N ASN A 6 -17.69 -7.08 -13.84
CA ASN A 6 -17.61 -5.80 -14.54
C ASN A 6 -16.19 -5.21 -14.47
N LEU A 7 -15.51 -5.37 -13.34
CA LEU A 7 -14.20 -4.78 -13.07
C LEU A 7 -13.14 -5.86 -12.85
N ASP A 8 -11.91 -5.54 -13.25
CA ASP A 8 -10.75 -6.38 -13.01
C ASP A 8 -10.07 -6.00 -11.70
N MET A 9 -10.35 -6.76 -10.64
CA MET A 9 -9.81 -6.55 -9.30
C MET A 9 -8.38 -7.07 -9.11
N THR A 10 -7.72 -7.59 -10.15
CA THR A 10 -6.39 -8.23 -10.01
C THR A 10 -5.37 -7.31 -9.33
N MET A 11 -5.36 -6.03 -9.69
CA MET A 11 -4.41 -5.07 -9.13
C MET A 11 -4.73 -4.70 -7.67
N MET A 12 -6.01 -4.61 -7.28
CA MET A 12 -6.43 -4.36 -5.88
C MET A 12 -5.91 -5.46 -4.96
N PHE A 13 -6.19 -6.72 -5.28
CA PHE A 13 -5.68 -7.83 -4.48
C PHE A 13 -4.15 -7.88 -4.46
N ALA A 14 -3.48 -7.51 -5.55
CA ALA A 14 -2.02 -7.47 -5.58
C ALA A 14 -1.45 -6.41 -4.61
N ILE A 15 -2.03 -5.21 -4.56
CA ILE A 15 -1.56 -4.16 -3.64
C ILE A 15 -1.90 -4.51 -2.19
N HIS A 16 -3.09 -5.07 -1.92
CA HIS A 16 -3.44 -5.50 -0.56
C HIS A 16 -2.54 -6.62 -0.06
N ASP A 17 -2.22 -7.60 -0.90
CA ASP A 17 -1.28 -8.67 -0.54
C ASP A 17 0.12 -8.12 -0.24
N ALA A 18 0.59 -7.16 -1.04
CA ALA A 18 1.87 -6.50 -0.81
C ALA A 18 1.87 -5.69 0.50
N LEU A 19 0.80 -4.96 0.80
CA LEU A 19 0.62 -4.24 2.07
C LEU A 19 0.64 -5.19 3.26
N ARG A 20 -0.13 -6.30 3.21
CA ARG A 20 -0.10 -7.32 4.27
C ARG A 20 1.29 -7.91 4.46
N ARG A 21 1.99 -8.23 3.36
CA ARG A 21 3.35 -8.79 3.40
C ARG A 21 4.34 -7.84 4.10
N GLU A 22 4.33 -6.56 3.74
CA GLU A 22 5.20 -5.56 4.37
C GLU A 22 4.84 -5.29 5.82
N LEU A 23 3.55 -5.27 6.15
CA LEU A 23 3.06 -5.07 7.52
C LEU A 23 3.57 -6.18 8.46
N GLU A 24 3.60 -7.43 7.99
CA GLU A 24 4.22 -8.55 8.71
C GLU A 24 5.74 -8.40 8.87
N ARG A 25 6.43 -7.80 7.88
CA ARG A 25 7.88 -7.51 7.99
C ARG A 25 8.13 -6.42 9.03
N ILE A 26 7.32 -5.36 9.04
CA ILE A 26 7.39 -4.26 10.02
C ILE A 26 7.14 -4.77 11.45
N ALA A 27 6.11 -5.59 11.67
CA ALA A 27 5.82 -6.19 12.97
C ALA A 27 6.96 -7.11 13.46
N ARG A 28 7.58 -7.89 12.55
CA ARG A 28 8.76 -8.70 12.91
C ARG A 28 9.97 -7.87 13.26
N ILE A 29 10.23 -6.78 12.56
CA ILE A 29 11.36 -5.88 12.86
C ILE A 29 11.18 -5.25 14.25
N THR A 30 9.96 -4.81 14.55
CA THR A 30 9.67 -4.03 15.76
C THR A 30 9.52 -4.89 17.02
N SER A 31 9.31 -6.20 16.86
CA SER A 31 9.26 -7.17 17.97
C SER A 31 10.62 -7.78 18.34
N ARG A 32 11.68 -7.50 17.58
CA ARG A 32 13.05 -7.96 17.89
C ARG A 32 13.61 -7.21 19.10
N VAL A 33 14.25 -7.95 20.00
CA VAL A 33 14.75 -7.44 21.29
C VAL A 33 16.27 -7.20 21.26
N ASP A 34 16.95 -7.73 20.25
CA ASP A 34 18.41 -7.70 20.10
C ASP A 34 18.94 -6.43 19.43
N GLU A 35 18.09 -5.66 18.76
CA GLU A 35 18.43 -4.39 18.09
C GLU A 35 17.42 -3.30 18.48
N ASP A 36 17.81 -2.02 18.45
CA ASP A 36 16.85 -0.92 18.65
C ASP A 36 15.94 -0.86 17.41
N PRO A 37 14.65 -1.22 17.50
CA PRO A 37 13.75 -1.29 16.35
C PRO A 37 13.55 0.07 15.68
N ARG A 38 13.75 1.17 16.42
CA ARG A 38 13.72 2.51 15.82
C ARG A 38 14.85 2.68 14.81
N HIS A 39 16.04 2.21 15.16
CA HIS A 39 17.20 2.32 14.28
C HIS A 39 16.99 1.51 13.00
N VAL A 40 16.49 0.28 13.12
CA VAL A 40 16.20 -0.58 11.97
C VAL A 40 15.12 0.05 11.08
N LEU A 41 13.99 0.44 11.66
CA LEU A 41 12.86 0.93 10.87
C LEU A 41 13.11 2.33 10.27
N SER A 42 13.79 3.23 10.99
CA SER A 42 14.09 4.59 10.49
C SER A 42 15.11 4.63 9.36
N THR A 43 15.90 3.57 9.22
CA THR A 43 16.95 3.43 8.21
C THR A 43 16.52 2.60 7.01
N ALA A 44 15.46 1.80 7.16
CA ALA A 44 14.93 0.93 6.13
C ALA A 44 14.21 1.70 5.02
N VAL A 45 14.61 1.43 3.78
CA VAL A 45 13.91 1.92 2.57
C VAL A 45 12.47 1.41 2.54
N GLY A 46 12.25 0.21 3.09
CA GLY A 46 10.96 -0.45 3.14
C GLY A 46 9.89 0.34 3.86
N TRP A 47 10.24 1.07 4.93
CA TRP A 47 9.29 1.92 5.65
C TRP A 47 8.79 3.08 4.78
N GLU A 48 9.70 3.73 4.06
CA GLU A 48 9.34 4.82 3.15
C GLU A 48 8.49 4.34 1.96
N LEU A 49 8.82 3.18 1.38
CA LEU A 49 8.03 2.58 0.31
C LEU A 49 6.64 2.16 0.80
N PHE A 50 6.55 1.54 1.98
CA PHE A 50 5.28 1.15 2.60
C PHE A 50 4.36 2.35 2.80
N LYS A 51 4.84 3.40 3.49
CA LYS A 51 4.08 4.64 3.69
C LYS A 51 3.62 5.22 2.36
N LYS A 52 4.55 5.38 1.41
CA LYS A 52 4.26 5.99 0.11
C LYS A 52 3.17 5.26 -0.65
N PHE A 53 3.25 3.93 -0.72
CA PHE A 53 2.31 3.14 -1.50
C PHE A 53 0.96 2.95 -0.80
N LEU A 54 0.95 2.84 0.54
CA LEU A 54 -0.31 2.87 1.30
C LEU A 54 -1.02 4.21 1.14
N THR A 55 -0.32 5.33 1.34
CA THR A 55 -0.92 6.67 1.15
C THR A 55 -1.38 6.87 -0.29
N ALA A 56 -0.61 6.42 -1.29
CA ALA A 56 -1.01 6.51 -2.69
C ALA A 56 -2.31 5.75 -2.97
N HIS A 57 -2.48 4.57 -2.36
CA HIS A 57 -3.66 3.73 -2.49
C HIS A 57 -4.91 4.34 -1.85
N HIS A 58 -4.87 4.58 -0.53
CA HIS A 58 -6.00 5.14 0.21
C HIS A 58 -6.44 6.49 -0.38
N THR A 59 -5.49 7.38 -0.68
CA THR A 59 -5.85 8.68 -1.25
C THR A 59 -6.46 8.53 -2.66
N SER A 60 -6.07 7.53 -3.44
CA SER A 60 -6.70 7.26 -4.73
C SER A 60 -8.14 6.78 -4.56
N GLU A 61 -8.42 5.90 -3.60
CA GLU A 61 -9.80 5.52 -3.28
C GLU A 61 -10.62 6.74 -2.83
N ASP A 62 -10.12 7.49 -1.86
CA ASP A 62 -10.83 8.64 -1.28
C ASP A 62 -11.21 9.70 -2.31
N LEU A 63 -10.35 9.89 -3.32
CA LEU A 63 -10.58 10.90 -4.35
C LEU A 63 -11.42 10.41 -5.52
N THR A 64 -11.49 9.10 -5.77
CA THR A 64 -12.04 8.59 -7.03
C THR A 64 -13.05 7.45 -6.89
N VAL A 65 -12.89 6.60 -5.88
CA VAL A 65 -13.72 5.41 -5.67
C VAL A 65 -14.96 5.77 -4.84
N TRP A 66 -14.78 6.17 -3.58
CA TRP A 66 -15.92 6.47 -2.69
C TRP A 66 -16.84 7.56 -3.26
N PRO A 67 -16.33 8.68 -3.81
CA PRO A 67 -17.19 9.72 -4.41
C PRO A 67 -18.01 9.20 -5.61
N ALA A 68 -17.44 8.31 -6.43
CA ALA A 68 -18.16 7.72 -7.56
C ALA A 68 -19.29 6.81 -7.07
N MET A 69 -19.02 5.99 -6.05
CA MET A 69 -20.00 5.09 -5.45
C MET A 69 -21.13 5.86 -4.77
N TYR A 70 -20.84 6.92 -3.99
CA TYR A 70 -21.88 7.79 -3.42
C TYR A 70 -22.80 8.36 -4.50
N LYS A 71 -22.21 8.84 -5.61
CA LYS A 71 -22.98 9.36 -6.74
C LYS A 71 -23.86 8.30 -7.39
N ALA A 72 -23.38 7.05 -7.51
CA ALA A 72 -24.16 5.94 -8.07
C ALA A 72 -25.35 5.53 -7.18
N LEU A 73 -25.21 5.72 -5.87
CA LEU A 73 -26.19 5.38 -4.84
C LEU A 73 -27.20 6.51 -4.55
N ASP A 74 -26.93 7.74 -4.99
CA ASP A 74 -27.80 8.90 -4.74
C ASP A 74 -29.24 8.66 -5.22
N GLY A 75 -30.20 9.00 -4.35
CA GLY A 75 -31.64 8.79 -4.58
C GLY A 75 -32.12 7.34 -4.55
N ARG A 76 -31.28 6.37 -4.17
CA ARG A 76 -31.66 4.96 -4.00
C ARG A 76 -31.94 4.61 -2.54
N ASP A 77 -32.70 3.54 -2.32
CA ASP A 77 -32.81 2.90 -1.01
C ASP A 77 -31.57 2.02 -0.77
N ALA A 78 -30.48 2.66 -0.34
CA ALA A 78 -29.13 2.08 -0.26
C ALA A 78 -28.42 2.42 1.06
N GLN A 79 -29.17 2.41 2.17
CA GLN A 79 -28.66 2.85 3.48
C GLN A 79 -27.51 1.98 4.00
N ALA A 80 -27.50 0.69 3.67
CA ALA A 80 -26.45 -0.23 4.08
C ALA A 80 -25.15 0.01 3.31
N GLU A 81 -25.25 0.24 2.00
CA GLU A 81 -24.14 0.57 1.11
C GLU A 81 -23.51 1.92 1.48
N ILE A 82 -24.33 2.92 1.79
CA ILE A 82 -23.85 4.22 2.30
C ILE A 82 -23.08 4.02 3.61
N ALA A 83 -23.61 3.24 4.54
CA ALA A 83 -22.92 2.96 5.80
C ALA A 83 -21.59 2.20 5.62
N LEU A 84 -21.50 1.35 4.59
CA LEU A 84 -20.24 0.70 4.21
C LEU A 84 -19.21 1.72 3.69
N LEU A 85 -19.62 2.67 2.84
CA LEU A 85 -18.74 3.74 2.36
C LEU A 85 -18.26 4.66 3.49
N ASP A 86 -19.16 5.04 4.40
CA ASP A 86 -18.82 5.81 5.60
C ASP A 86 -17.77 5.05 6.45
N ALA A 87 -17.88 3.72 6.53
CA ALA A 87 -16.92 2.89 7.25
C ALA A 87 -15.54 2.86 6.57
N MET A 88 -15.47 2.74 5.23
CA MET A 88 -14.20 2.77 4.49
C MET A 88 -13.44 4.09 4.73
N GLU A 89 -14.13 5.23 4.60
CA GLU A 89 -13.52 6.54 4.87
C GLU A 89 -13.10 6.70 6.34
N ALA A 90 -13.92 6.22 7.29
CA ALA A 90 -13.59 6.28 8.71
C ALA A 90 -12.39 5.40 9.07
N GLU A 91 -12.24 4.24 8.45
CA GLU A 91 -11.09 3.34 8.62
C GLU A 91 -9.80 4.00 8.10
N HIS A 92 -9.81 4.61 6.91
CA HIS A 92 -8.67 5.40 6.40
C HIS A 92 -8.29 6.52 7.37
N ALA A 93 -9.27 7.26 7.90
CA ALA A 93 -9.04 8.36 8.82
C ALA A 93 -8.40 7.94 10.16
N VAL A 94 -8.48 6.65 10.53
CA VAL A 94 -7.77 6.08 11.68
C VAL A 94 -6.38 5.59 11.29
N ILE A 95 -6.23 4.92 10.14
CA ILE A 95 -4.98 4.30 9.71
C ILE A 95 -3.94 5.33 9.26
N ASP A 96 -4.33 6.29 8.43
CA ASP A 96 -3.39 7.22 7.80
C ASP A 96 -2.58 8.06 8.81
N PRO A 97 -3.17 8.59 9.90
CA PRO A 97 -2.42 9.28 10.94
C PRO A 97 -1.35 8.43 11.63
N LEU A 98 -1.54 7.10 11.73
CA LEU A 98 -0.57 6.20 12.39
C LEU A 98 0.80 6.22 11.69
N LEU A 99 0.84 6.42 10.37
CA LEU A 99 2.09 6.56 9.63
C LEU A 99 2.91 7.75 10.14
N THR A 100 2.23 8.87 10.40
CA THR A 100 2.85 10.10 10.92
C THR A 100 3.27 9.93 12.38
N ASP A 101 2.46 9.26 13.18
CA ASP A 101 2.78 8.99 14.58
C ASP A 101 3.96 8.04 14.74
N ILE A 102 4.09 7.04 13.85
CA ILE A 102 5.26 6.15 13.78
C ILE A 102 6.49 6.95 13.38
N ASP A 103 6.44 7.81 12.36
CA ASP A 103 7.56 8.69 12.00
C ASP A 103 8.00 9.57 13.19
N ALA A 104 7.04 10.13 13.93
CA ALA A 104 7.32 10.92 15.12
C ALA A 104 7.94 10.07 16.25
N ALA A 105 7.54 8.81 16.40
CA ALA A 105 8.16 7.88 17.35
C ALA A 105 9.58 7.47 16.93
N LEU A 106 9.84 7.30 15.63
CA LEU A 106 11.16 6.99 15.09
C LEU A 106 12.14 8.16 15.27
N ALA A 107 11.68 9.40 15.13
CA ALA A 107 12.50 10.61 15.32
C ALA A 107 12.74 10.97 16.80
N ASP A 108 11.89 10.49 17.71
CA ASP A 108 11.97 10.79 19.14
C ASP A 108 12.99 9.90 19.86
N ARG A 109 14.09 10.51 20.29
CA ARG A 109 15.17 9.83 21.01
C ARG A 109 14.78 9.45 22.45
N ASP A 110 13.89 10.22 23.07
CA ASP A 110 13.62 10.16 24.51
C ASP A 110 12.51 9.17 24.81
N THR A 111 11.34 9.29 24.16
CA THR A 111 10.16 8.45 24.46
C THR A 111 9.67 7.61 23.27
N GLY A 112 10.33 7.73 22.12
CA GLY A 112 9.90 7.07 20.89
C GLY A 112 9.86 5.54 20.98
N ALA A 113 10.83 4.94 21.70
CA ALA A 113 10.93 3.49 21.84
C ALA A 113 9.73 2.89 22.57
N GLU A 114 9.20 3.59 23.58
CA GLU A 114 8.06 3.14 24.39
C GLU A 114 6.75 3.19 23.59
N ARG A 115 6.64 4.11 22.63
CA ARG A 115 5.44 4.32 21.80
C ARG A 115 5.41 3.43 20.56
N LEU A 116 6.58 3.15 19.97
CA LEU A 116 6.68 2.51 18.66
C LEU A 116 5.95 1.18 18.58
N GLY A 117 6.12 0.30 19.57
CA GLY A 117 5.47 -1.02 19.58
C GLY A 117 3.95 -0.92 19.52
N GLY A 118 3.34 -0.10 20.38
CA GLY A 118 1.89 0.08 20.40
C GLY A 118 1.33 0.72 19.13
N LEU A 119 2.06 1.65 18.51
CA LEU A 119 1.66 2.26 17.24
C LEU A 119 1.69 1.25 16.10
N VAL A 120 2.74 0.41 16.05
CA VAL A 120 2.88 -0.62 15.01
C VAL A 120 1.85 -1.74 15.20
N ASP A 121 1.56 -2.14 16.43
CA ASP A 121 0.49 -3.12 16.72
C ASP A 121 -0.89 -2.59 16.30
N THR A 122 -1.15 -1.30 16.53
CA THR A 122 -2.38 -0.64 16.10
C THR A 122 -2.47 -0.60 14.58
N LEU A 123 -1.41 -0.15 13.88
CA LEU A 123 -1.34 -0.15 12.42
C LEU A 123 -1.52 -1.57 11.85
N HIS A 124 -0.89 -2.56 12.46
CA HIS A 124 -1.01 -3.97 12.04
C HIS A 124 -2.45 -4.45 12.12
N THR A 125 -3.10 -4.21 13.27
CA THR A 125 -4.49 -4.63 13.52
C THR A 125 -5.46 -3.93 12.58
N ASP A 126 -5.40 -2.60 12.52
CA ASP A 126 -6.40 -1.78 11.83
C ASP A 126 -6.27 -1.92 10.32
N LEU A 127 -5.06 -1.89 9.76
CA LEU A 127 -4.87 -2.06 8.32
C LEU A 127 -5.28 -3.46 7.86
N ARG A 128 -4.98 -4.52 8.62
CA ARG A 128 -5.44 -5.87 8.25
C ARG A 128 -6.97 -5.97 8.27
N ALA A 129 -7.60 -5.42 9.30
CA ALA A 129 -9.05 -5.42 9.43
C ALA A 129 -9.71 -4.65 8.27
N HIS A 130 -9.16 -3.50 7.91
CA HIS A 130 -9.61 -2.69 6.78
C HIS A 130 -9.51 -3.45 5.45
N LEU A 131 -8.33 -3.98 5.10
CA LEU A 131 -8.15 -4.71 3.83
C LEU A 131 -9.07 -5.95 3.75
N ASP A 132 -9.30 -6.64 4.86
CA ASP A 132 -10.22 -7.79 4.92
C ASP A 132 -11.70 -7.36 4.80
N HIS A 133 -12.05 -6.17 5.30
CA HIS A 133 -13.39 -5.58 5.17
C HIS A 133 -13.65 -5.15 3.72
N GLU A 134 -12.71 -4.44 3.13
CA GLU A 134 -12.80 -3.95 1.76
C GLU A 134 -12.94 -5.11 0.76
N GLU A 135 -12.07 -6.12 0.85
CA GLU A 135 -12.10 -7.28 -0.05
C GLU A 135 -13.38 -8.11 0.06
N ARG A 136 -13.98 -8.16 1.26
CA ARG A 136 -15.18 -8.95 1.53
C ARG A 136 -16.44 -8.24 1.03
N GLU A 137 -16.49 -6.91 1.15
CA GLU A 137 -17.75 -6.15 1.01
C GLU A 137 -17.61 -5.04 -0.03
N ALA A 138 -16.65 -4.13 0.14
CA ALA A 138 -16.53 -2.94 -0.70
C ALA A 138 -16.20 -3.29 -2.16
N LEU A 139 -15.28 -4.23 -2.43
CA LEU A 139 -14.94 -4.60 -3.81
C LEU A 139 -16.15 -5.14 -4.59
N ALA A 140 -17.06 -5.87 -3.93
CA ALA A 140 -18.28 -6.34 -4.59
C ALA A 140 -19.22 -5.17 -4.92
N LEU A 141 -19.32 -4.18 -4.04
CA LEU A 141 -20.09 -2.97 -4.30
C LEU A 141 -19.45 -2.12 -5.41
N MET A 142 -18.12 -2.02 -5.46
CA MET A 142 -17.39 -1.36 -6.55
C MET A 142 -17.73 -1.99 -7.90
N ASP A 143 -17.65 -3.33 -8.01
CA ASP A 143 -18.01 -4.08 -9.23
C ASP A 143 -19.45 -3.82 -9.67
N LEU A 144 -20.37 -3.59 -8.73
CA LEU A 144 -21.78 -3.34 -9.03
C LEU A 144 -22.10 -1.88 -9.38
N THR A 145 -21.33 -0.92 -8.87
CA THR A 145 -21.72 0.51 -8.91
C THR A 145 -20.84 1.37 -9.80
N MET A 146 -19.56 1.03 -9.96
CA MET A 146 -18.63 1.84 -10.75
C MET A 146 -18.63 1.45 -12.22
N SER A 147 -18.48 2.45 -13.09
CA SER A 147 -18.24 2.22 -14.52
C SER A 147 -16.77 1.87 -14.81
N PRO A 148 -16.46 1.26 -15.96
CA PRO A 148 -15.07 1.07 -16.40
C PRO A 148 -14.28 2.37 -16.52
N GLU A 149 -14.93 3.48 -16.87
CA GLU A 149 -14.29 4.80 -16.93
C GLU A 149 -13.93 5.34 -15.55
N GLU A 150 -14.79 5.16 -14.55
CA GLU A 150 -14.52 5.53 -13.15
C GLU A 150 -13.40 4.65 -12.57
N TRP A 151 -13.42 3.35 -12.87
CA TRP A 151 -12.34 2.43 -12.52
C TRP A 151 -10.99 2.81 -13.16
N GLN A 152 -11.03 3.24 -14.42
CA GLN A 152 -9.85 3.74 -15.10
C GLN A 152 -9.35 5.06 -14.51
N ALA A 153 -10.23 5.92 -13.98
CA ALA A 153 -9.85 7.14 -13.28
C ALA A 153 -9.09 6.83 -11.99
N PHE A 154 -9.57 5.87 -11.19
CA PHE A 154 -8.84 5.35 -10.03
C PHE A 154 -7.43 4.84 -10.42
N SER A 155 -7.35 4.01 -11.46
CA SER A 155 -6.08 3.48 -11.94
C SER A 155 -5.10 4.58 -12.39
N VAL A 156 -5.61 5.66 -13.00
CA VAL A 156 -4.79 6.83 -13.41
C VAL A 156 -4.32 7.62 -12.19
N GLU A 157 -5.21 7.87 -11.23
CA GLU A 157 -4.87 8.60 -10.00
C GLU A 157 -3.78 7.86 -9.21
N GLN A 158 -3.93 6.55 -9.01
CA GLN A 158 -2.94 5.73 -8.31
C GLN A 158 -1.60 5.73 -9.04
N LYS A 159 -1.61 5.57 -10.37
CA LYS A 159 -0.40 5.66 -11.19
C LYS A 159 0.29 7.02 -11.06
N ASN A 160 -0.47 8.12 -11.06
CA ASN A 160 0.09 9.47 -10.93
C ASN A 160 0.75 9.68 -9.56
N ARG A 161 0.16 9.13 -8.49
CA ARG A 161 0.71 9.18 -7.13
C ARG A 161 1.97 8.33 -6.96
N ILE A 162 2.02 7.17 -7.61
CA ILE A 162 3.24 6.36 -7.68
C ILE A 162 4.33 7.12 -8.46
N GLY A 163 3.97 7.71 -9.60
CA GLY A 163 4.86 8.61 -10.35
C GLY A 163 6.15 7.93 -10.82
N SER A 164 7.29 8.57 -10.56
CA SER A 164 8.62 8.09 -10.95
C SER A 164 9.04 6.82 -10.23
N ASP A 165 8.46 6.50 -9.06
CA ASP A 165 8.76 5.29 -8.29
C ASP A 165 8.14 4.01 -8.87
N ALA A 166 7.58 4.04 -10.09
CA ALA A 166 7.06 2.84 -10.76
C ALA A 166 8.10 1.71 -10.85
N ASN A 167 9.38 2.05 -10.98
CA ASN A 167 10.51 1.12 -10.98
C ASN A 167 10.73 0.42 -9.64
N ARG A 168 10.27 0.99 -8.52
CA ARG A 168 10.30 0.36 -7.19
C ARG A 168 8.96 -0.26 -6.83
N TYR A 169 7.87 0.38 -7.21
CA TYR A 169 6.52 -0.07 -6.96
C TYR A 169 6.26 -1.44 -7.56
N LEU A 170 6.61 -1.67 -8.82
CA LEU A 170 6.26 -2.93 -9.48
C LEU A 170 7.02 -4.14 -8.90
N PRO A 171 8.35 -4.10 -8.66
CA PRO A 171 9.04 -5.13 -7.88
C PRO A 171 8.52 -5.30 -6.45
N TRP A 172 8.25 -4.19 -5.75
CA TRP A 172 7.64 -4.23 -4.42
C TRP A 172 6.28 -4.93 -4.43
N LEU A 173 5.42 -4.63 -5.40
CA LEU A 173 4.11 -5.23 -5.55
C LEU A 173 4.22 -6.75 -5.77
N LEU A 174 5.18 -7.17 -6.61
CA LEU A 174 5.34 -8.55 -7.06
C LEU A 174 6.23 -9.42 -6.17
N ASP A 175 6.81 -8.84 -5.12
CA ASP A 175 7.71 -9.56 -4.21
C ASP A 175 6.99 -10.70 -3.47
N ASP A 176 7.65 -11.85 -3.34
CA ASP A 176 7.12 -13.08 -2.72
C ASP A 176 5.76 -13.56 -3.28
N ILE A 177 5.40 -13.15 -4.49
CA ILE A 177 4.21 -13.64 -5.22
C ILE A 177 4.58 -14.82 -6.11
N ASP A 178 3.69 -15.81 -6.24
CA ASP A 178 3.92 -16.96 -7.12
C ASP A 178 4.08 -16.57 -8.60
N ALA A 179 4.88 -17.35 -9.32
CA ALA A 179 5.24 -17.05 -10.70
C ALA A 179 4.05 -16.94 -11.67
N ALA A 180 2.93 -17.64 -11.41
CA ALA A 180 1.76 -17.59 -12.28
C ALA A 180 0.99 -16.27 -12.10
N ARG A 181 0.83 -15.79 -10.86
CA ARG A 181 0.27 -14.46 -10.57
C ARG A 181 1.17 -13.34 -11.09
N VAL A 182 2.49 -13.46 -10.94
CA VAL A 182 3.46 -12.51 -11.53
C VAL A 182 3.27 -12.42 -13.04
N ALA A 183 3.22 -13.57 -13.75
CA ALA A 183 3.01 -13.59 -15.18
C ALA A 183 1.66 -12.97 -15.60
N THR A 184 0.62 -13.17 -14.79
CA THR A 184 -0.71 -12.58 -15.01
C THR A 184 -0.68 -11.06 -14.92
N ILE A 185 -0.03 -10.51 -13.88
CA ILE A 185 0.08 -9.05 -13.68
C ILE A 185 0.96 -8.44 -14.77
N LEU A 186 2.13 -9.00 -15.03
CA LEU A 186 3.04 -8.51 -16.09
C LEU A 186 2.41 -8.58 -17.48
N GLY A 187 1.56 -9.56 -17.75
CA GLY A 187 0.82 -9.69 -19.01
C GLY A 187 -0.16 -8.55 -19.27
N LYS A 188 -0.58 -7.81 -18.24
CA LYS A 188 -1.46 -6.63 -18.35
C LYS A 188 -0.70 -5.34 -18.60
N LEU A 189 0.62 -5.34 -18.38
CA LEU A 189 1.44 -4.13 -18.52
C LEU A 189 1.80 -3.86 -19.99
N PRO A 190 1.93 -2.59 -20.38
CA PRO A 190 2.54 -2.21 -21.65
C PRO A 190 3.91 -2.87 -21.85
N PRO A 191 4.25 -3.35 -23.06
CA PRO A 191 5.51 -4.06 -23.31
C PRO A 191 6.78 -3.35 -22.82
N PRO A 192 6.92 -2.00 -22.92
CA PRO A 192 8.10 -1.33 -22.39
C PRO A 192 8.26 -1.44 -20.88
N LEU A 193 7.16 -1.39 -20.11
CA LEU A 193 7.20 -1.51 -18.64
C LEU A 193 7.53 -2.94 -18.23
N ARG A 194 6.92 -3.92 -18.90
CA ARG A 194 7.23 -5.33 -18.69
C ARG A 194 8.70 -5.63 -18.96
N ALA A 195 9.24 -5.13 -20.08
CA ALA A 195 10.65 -5.32 -20.42
C ALA A 195 11.56 -4.68 -19.36
N ALA A 196 11.29 -3.44 -18.95
CA ALA A 196 12.08 -2.76 -17.92
C ALA A 196 12.06 -3.51 -16.58
N TYR A 197 10.91 -4.07 -16.19
CA TYR A 197 10.80 -4.95 -15.03
C TYR A 197 11.69 -6.19 -15.16
N GLU A 198 11.57 -6.91 -16.28
CA GLU A 198 12.27 -8.18 -16.51
C GLU A 198 13.79 -8.01 -16.63
N THR A 199 14.28 -6.86 -17.12
CA THR A 199 15.70 -6.64 -17.40
C THR A 199 16.46 -5.84 -16.35
N GLU A 200 15.80 -4.95 -15.61
CA GLU A 200 16.48 -3.96 -14.76
C GLU A 200 15.82 -3.82 -13.39
N TRP A 201 14.54 -3.46 -13.35
CA TRP A 201 13.93 -2.97 -12.11
C TRP A 201 13.89 -4.02 -11.01
N ARG A 202 13.62 -5.28 -11.36
CA ARG A 202 13.61 -6.37 -10.39
C ARG A 202 14.97 -6.55 -9.72
N ALA A 203 16.04 -6.64 -10.52
CA ALA A 203 17.40 -6.81 -9.99
C ALA A 203 17.83 -5.59 -9.15
N ALA A 204 17.56 -4.37 -9.66
CA ALA A 204 17.86 -3.15 -8.93
C ALA A 204 17.10 -3.05 -7.60
N TYR A 205 15.87 -3.54 -7.53
CA TYR A 205 15.08 -3.60 -6.30
C TYR A 205 15.61 -4.66 -5.32
N GLU A 206 15.96 -5.86 -5.81
CA GLU A 206 16.56 -6.91 -4.99
C GLU A 206 17.88 -6.43 -4.35
N ASP A 207 18.71 -5.70 -5.12
CA ASP A 207 19.96 -5.10 -4.64
C ASP A 207 19.76 -4.00 -3.58
N LEU A 208 18.56 -3.39 -3.47
CA LEU A 208 18.31 -2.37 -2.46
C LEU A 208 18.29 -2.94 -1.04
N ASP A 209 17.98 -4.23 -0.88
CA ASP A 209 17.70 -4.90 0.38
C ASP A 209 16.89 -3.98 1.32
N ILE A 210 15.63 -3.75 0.96
CA ILE A 210 14.84 -2.63 1.49
C ILE A 210 14.64 -2.68 3.02
N TRP A 211 14.89 -3.83 3.66
CA TRP A 211 14.78 -4.02 5.11
C TRP A 211 16.14 -4.21 5.81
N ALA A 212 17.26 -4.14 5.09
CA ALA A 212 18.57 -4.09 5.72
C ALA A 212 18.76 -2.79 6.51
N VAL A 213 19.41 -2.91 7.67
CA VAL A 213 19.91 -1.75 8.43
C VAL A 213 20.99 -1.08 7.59
N LYS A 214 20.79 0.20 7.29
CA LYS A 214 21.77 1.02 6.56
C LYS A 214 22.43 1.99 7.51
N ASP A 215 23.73 2.19 7.37
CA ASP A 215 24.44 3.22 8.12
C ASP A 215 24.13 4.64 7.56
N ASP A 216 24.44 5.69 8.34
CA ASP A 216 24.07 7.08 7.99
C ASP A 216 24.61 7.52 6.61
N ALA A 217 25.73 6.92 6.16
CA ALA A 217 26.34 7.18 4.86
C ALA A 217 25.54 6.55 3.70
N GLU A 218 25.04 5.33 3.89
CA GLU A 218 24.15 4.66 2.93
C GLU A 218 22.76 5.30 2.87
N LEU A 219 22.26 5.87 3.98
CA LEU A 219 20.98 6.59 4.01
C LEU A 219 20.95 7.81 3.10
N HIS A 220 22.02 8.60 3.05
CA HIS A 220 22.10 9.75 2.15
C HIS A 220 22.10 9.34 0.68
N ALA A 221 22.79 8.24 0.33
CA ALA A 221 22.78 7.71 -1.03
C ALA A 221 21.39 7.17 -1.45
N VAL A 222 20.66 6.54 -0.52
CA VAL A 222 19.28 6.07 -0.75
C VAL A 222 18.29 7.23 -0.84
N LYS A 223 18.39 8.24 0.04
CA LYS A 223 17.52 9.43 0.00
C LYS A 223 17.74 10.25 -1.28
N ASP A 224 18.98 10.38 -1.75
CA ASP A 224 19.30 11.01 -3.03
C ASP A 224 18.87 10.17 -4.25
N ALA A 225 18.66 8.87 -4.07
CA ALA A 225 18.05 8.00 -5.06
C ALA A 225 16.51 7.95 -4.95
N ALA A 226 15.92 8.37 -3.83
CA ALA A 226 14.46 8.45 -3.61
C ALA A 226 13.87 9.84 -3.88
N GLY A 227 14.72 10.87 -3.93
CA GLY A 227 14.36 12.23 -4.34
C GLY A 227 14.61 12.55 -5.82
N ARG A 228 14.90 11.55 -6.66
CA ARG A 228 15.14 11.70 -8.11
C ARG A 228 14.18 10.87 -8.95
#